data_AF-A0A7S6RH25-F1
#
_entry.id   AF-A0A7S6RH25-F1
#
_cell.length_a   1.000
_cell.length_b   1.000
_cell.length_c   1.000
_cell.angle_alpha   90.00
_cell.angle_beta   90.00
_cell.angle_gamma   90.00
#
_symmetry.space_group_name_H-M   'P 1'
#
loop_
_entity.id
_entity.type
_entity.pdbx_description
1 polymer ?
#
loop_
_entity_poly.entity_id
_entity_poly.type
_entity_poly.pdbx_seq_one_letter_code
_entity_poly.pdbx_strand_id
1 'polypeptide(L)'
;MLVMEYKAVVKKAQSKAIDEAVRTSQFVRNKVLRYWIDNRGIGKKELYKYNTQLRAEYEFVRDLSSHACQASVENVERAINRFFANCKAKKPGNKGYPRFKKHNRSVEYKQQSWKLHPTKRRITFTDKKGIGELKLLGKWDIHTYPVELIKRVRIVRRADGYYVQFCVKADNKQEAPLTTSEIGIDVGLEYFYSDSNGNHQENPRYLRKAEKDIKRVQRSIYKKKKGSSGRKKASGVYARKHLKVTRQRNEHAKRLARNLCLANAKVVLEDLNVSGLVRNHKLAKSISDASWYNFRQWLEYFGEKFGREIIAVPPHFTSQECSNCGAIVYKSLSTRTHSCLHCGHIEQRDVNAAKVILSRANARGGQPQSNASRDVPSTSVGRKTSKGKERQ
;
A
#
# COMPACT_ATOMS: atom_id res chain seq x y z
N MET A 1 -13.01 -2.21 6.99
CA MET A 1 -12.16 -3.25 7.61
C MET A 1 -10.90 -2.59 8.14
N LEU A 2 -10.67 -2.62 9.45
CA LEU A 2 -9.44 -2.14 10.07
C LEU A 2 -8.36 -3.23 10.00
N VAL A 3 -7.12 -2.85 9.68
CA VAL A 3 -5.97 -3.77 9.72
C VAL A 3 -5.03 -3.37 10.83
N MET A 4 -4.90 -4.22 11.84
CA MET A 4 -4.00 -4.01 12.98
C MET A 4 -2.80 -4.93 12.84
N GLU A 5 -1.59 -4.41 13.00
CA GLU A 5 -0.36 -5.17 12.81
C GLU A 5 0.47 -5.22 14.09
N TYR A 6 0.84 -6.43 14.50
CA TYR A 6 1.65 -6.69 15.69
C TYR A 6 2.91 -7.44 15.29
N LYS A 7 4.06 -7.07 15.87
CA LYS A 7 5.29 -7.83 15.66
C LYS A 7 5.20 -9.14 16.46
N ALA A 8 5.55 -10.26 15.85
CA ALA A 8 5.56 -11.56 16.53
C ALA A 8 6.96 -11.89 17.04
N VAL A 9 7.05 -12.38 18.27
CA VAL A 9 8.24 -13.03 18.81
C VAL A 9 8.20 -14.49 18.36
N VAL A 10 9.22 -14.90 17.60
CA VAL A 10 9.24 -16.18 16.90
C VAL A 10 10.54 -16.92 17.20
N LYS A 11 10.45 -18.15 17.72
CA LYS A 11 11.59 -19.06 17.90
C LYS A 11 12.07 -19.61 16.55
N LYS A 12 13.30 -20.12 16.48
CA LYS A 12 13.89 -20.64 15.23
C LYS A 12 13.04 -21.76 14.59
N ALA A 13 12.50 -22.68 15.39
CA ALA A 13 11.60 -23.73 14.93
C ALA A 13 10.30 -23.16 14.34
N GLN A 14 9.65 -22.25 15.06
CA GLN A 14 8.43 -21.56 14.60
C GLN A 14 8.66 -20.76 13.31
N SER A 15 9.83 -20.14 13.14
CA SER A 15 10.18 -19.45 11.90
C SER A 15 10.24 -20.42 10.70
N LYS A 16 10.69 -21.66 10.90
CA LYS A 16 10.70 -22.67 9.82
C LYS A 16 9.26 -23.09 9.49
N ALA A 17 8.45 -23.36 10.51
CA ALA A 17 7.03 -23.70 10.37
C ALA A 17 6.24 -22.61 9.62
N ILE A 18 6.41 -21.34 9.99
CA ILE A 18 5.78 -20.21 9.31
C ILE A 18 6.25 -20.12 7.85
N ASP A 19 7.56 -20.26 7.60
CA ASP A 19 8.09 -20.23 6.23
C ASP A 19 7.54 -21.37 5.38
N GLU A 20 7.31 -22.55 5.96
CA GLU A 20 6.68 -23.68 5.31
C GLU A 20 5.19 -23.45 5.02
N ALA A 21 4.44 -22.90 5.98
CA ALA A 21 3.05 -22.49 5.79
C ALA A 21 2.92 -21.46 4.65
N VAL A 22 3.83 -20.49 4.58
CA VAL A 22 3.90 -19.49 3.50
C VAL A 22 4.18 -20.14 2.14
N ARG A 23 5.09 -21.13 2.07
CA ARG A 23 5.37 -21.89 0.84
C ARG A 23 4.18 -22.75 0.43
N THR A 24 3.53 -23.41 1.38
CA THR A 24 2.33 -24.22 1.14
C THR A 24 1.20 -23.35 0.56
N SER A 25 0.94 -22.18 1.16
CA SER A 25 -0.02 -21.20 0.63
C SER A 25 0.33 -20.74 -0.79
N GLN A 26 1.62 -20.56 -1.11
CA GLN A 26 2.09 -20.24 -2.47
C GLN A 26 1.83 -21.38 -3.45
N PHE A 27 2.12 -22.62 -3.04
CA PHE A 27 1.90 -23.82 -3.84
C PHE A 27 0.42 -23.96 -4.20
N VAL A 28 -0.48 -23.93 -3.21
CA VAL A 28 -1.93 -24.00 -3.42
C VAL A 28 -2.40 -22.92 -4.39
N ARG A 29 -2.03 -21.66 -4.15
CA ARG A 29 -2.40 -20.54 -5.01
C ARG A 29 -1.94 -20.76 -6.47
N ASN A 30 -0.71 -21.22 -6.66
CA ASN A 30 -0.16 -21.39 -8.01
C ASN A 30 -0.75 -22.61 -8.73
N LYS A 31 -1.00 -23.72 -8.02
CA LYS A 31 -1.67 -24.89 -8.59
C LYS A 31 -3.11 -24.57 -8.98
N VAL A 32 -3.87 -23.91 -8.10
CA VAL A 32 -5.25 -23.46 -8.40
C VAL A 32 -5.26 -22.48 -9.58
N LEU A 33 -4.30 -21.55 -9.65
CA LEU A 33 -4.18 -20.67 -10.81
C LEU A 33 -3.85 -21.44 -12.09
N ARG A 34 -2.96 -22.44 -12.03
CA ARG A 34 -2.63 -23.27 -13.19
C ARG A 34 -3.85 -24.05 -13.67
N TYR A 35 -4.60 -24.65 -12.74
CA TYR A 35 -5.84 -25.35 -13.03
C TYR A 35 -6.86 -24.45 -13.75
N TRP A 36 -7.04 -23.20 -13.30
CA TRP A 36 -7.88 -22.24 -14.01
C TRP A 36 -7.38 -21.88 -15.42
N ILE A 37 -6.06 -21.79 -15.62
CA ILE A 37 -5.47 -21.49 -16.94
C ILE A 37 -5.71 -22.66 -17.90
N ASP A 38 -5.51 -23.89 -17.43
CA ASP A 38 -5.57 -25.09 -18.26
C ASP A 38 -7.01 -25.48 -18.63
N ASN A 39 -8.01 -25.03 -17.87
CA ASN A 39 -9.40 -25.39 -18.05
C ASN A 39 -10.26 -24.14 -18.27
N ARG A 40 -10.77 -23.97 -19.49
CA ARG A 40 -11.63 -22.84 -19.85
C ARG A 40 -13.02 -22.97 -19.22
N GLY A 41 -13.64 -21.84 -18.88
CA GLY A 41 -15.01 -21.80 -18.34
C GLY A 41 -15.15 -22.17 -16.86
N ILE A 42 -14.05 -22.50 -16.18
CA ILE A 42 -14.05 -22.86 -14.77
C ILE A 42 -14.44 -21.68 -13.88
N GLY A 43 -15.45 -21.91 -13.03
CA GLY A 43 -15.96 -20.98 -12.05
C GLY A 43 -15.36 -21.19 -10.66
N LYS A 44 -15.91 -20.46 -9.68
CA LYS A 44 -15.46 -20.50 -8.29
C LYS A 44 -15.56 -21.89 -7.67
N LYS A 45 -16.69 -22.58 -7.88
CA LYS A 45 -17.00 -23.87 -7.23
C LYS A 45 -15.94 -24.92 -7.55
N GLU A 46 -15.51 -24.95 -8.80
CA GLU A 46 -14.50 -25.84 -9.33
C GLU A 46 -13.11 -25.55 -8.75
N LEU A 47 -12.74 -24.27 -8.57
CA LEU A 47 -11.47 -23.91 -7.92
C LEU A 47 -11.40 -24.41 -6.47
N TYR A 48 -12.51 -24.34 -5.74
CA TYR A 48 -12.59 -24.86 -4.38
C TYR A 48 -12.58 -26.39 -4.35
N LYS A 49 -13.26 -27.05 -5.29
CA LYS A 49 -13.22 -28.52 -5.46
C LYS A 49 -11.79 -28.99 -5.73
N TYR A 50 -11.07 -28.31 -6.61
CA TYR A 50 -9.67 -28.60 -6.90
C TYR A 50 -8.77 -28.40 -5.67
N ASN A 51 -9.01 -27.37 -4.86
CA ASN A 51 -8.30 -27.20 -3.60
C ASN A 51 -8.55 -28.36 -2.61
N THR A 52 -9.76 -28.92 -2.56
CA THR A 52 -10.03 -30.12 -1.76
C THR A 52 -9.23 -31.32 -2.26
N GLN A 53 -9.14 -31.51 -3.57
CA GLN A 53 -8.30 -32.56 -4.16
C GLN A 53 -6.82 -32.38 -3.81
N LEU A 54 -6.27 -31.16 -3.93
CA LEU A 54 -4.88 -30.86 -3.55
C LEU A 54 -4.61 -31.19 -2.07
N ARG A 55 -5.59 -31.00 -1.19
CA ARG A 55 -5.46 -31.35 0.23
C ARG A 55 -5.48 -32.86 0.47
N ALA A 56 -6.18 -33.62 -0.37
CA ALA A 56 -6.18 -35.08 -0.30
C ALA A 56 -4.88 -35.68 -0.85
N GLU A 57 -4.38 -35.12 -1.96
CA GLU A 57 -3.18 -35.57 -2.66
C GLU A 57 -1.88 -35.26 -1.90
N TYR A 58 -1.77 -34.06 -1.32
CA TYR A 58 -0.53 -33.59 -0.69
C TYR A 58 -0.69 -33.42 0.81
N GLU A 59 -0.01 -34.27 1.59
CA GLU A 59 -0.01 -34.20 3.05
C GLU A 59 0.41 -32.83 3.58
N PHE A 60 1.49 -32.25 3.05
CA PHE A 60 1.93 -30.92 3.49
C PHE A 60 0.88 -29.82 3.23
N VAL A 61 -0.05 -30.02 2.29
CA VAL A 61 -1.19 -29.10 2.05
C VAL A 61 -2.31 -29.38 3.05
N ARG A 62 -2.56 -30.66 3.36
CA ARG A 62 -3.49 -31.09 4.42
C ARG A 62 -3.11 -30.52 5.79
N ASP A 63 -1.81 -30.48 6.09
CA ASP A 63 -1.28 -29.99 7.36
C ASP A 63 -1.52 -28.50 7.57
N LEU A 64 -1.52 -27.73 6.48
CA LEU A 64 -1.98 -26.36 6.53
C LEU A 64 -3.50 -26.35 6.75
N SER A 65 -4.02 -25.39 7.51
CA SER A 65 -5.48 -25.32 7.71
C SER A 65 -6.27 -25.21 6.40
N SER A 66 -7.47 -25.81 6.38
CA SER A 66 -8.42 -25.67 5.27
C SER A 66 -8.73 -24.20 4.98
N HIS A 67 -8.87 -23.38 6.02
CA HIS A 67 -9.17 -21.96 5.92
C HIS A 67 -8.02 -21.17 5.28
N ALA A 68 -6.77 -21.54 5.54
CA ALA A 68 -5.63 -20.90 4.87
C ALA A 68 -5.49 -21.32 3.40
N CYS A 69 -5.76 -22.59 3.09
CA CYS A 69 -5.87 -23.06 1.72
C CYS A 69 -6.99 -22.35 0.94
N GLN A 70 -8.18 -22.21 1.54
CA GLN A 70 -9.30 -21.46 0.95
C GLN A 70 -8.94 -19.98 0.76
N ALA A 71 -8.26 -19.33 1.70
CA ALA A 71 -7.78 -17.96 1.52
C ALA A 71 -6.81 -17.85 0.32
N SER A 72 -5.98 -18.87 0.06
CA SER A 72 -5.17 -18.94 -1.16
C SER A 72 -6.02 -19.03 -2.43
N VAL A 73 -7.13 -19.77 -2.43
CA VAL A 73 -8.09 -19.86 -3.55
C VAL A 73 -8.77 -18.51 -3.80
N GLU A 74 -9.28 -17.85 -2.75
CA GLU A 74 -9.94 -16.53 -2.83
C GLU A 74 -8.99 -15.47 -3.41
N ASN A 75 -7.69 -15.59 -3.14
CA ASN A 75 -6.68 -14.72 -3.73
C ASN A 75 -6.52 -14.92 -5.25
N VAL A 76 -6.75 -16.14 -5.76
CA VAL A 76 -6.78 -16.43 -7.20
C VAL A 76 -8.07 -15.90 -7.79
N GLU A 77 -9.22 -16.21 -7.19
CA GLU A 77 -10.54 -15.73 -7.59
C GLU A 77 -10.56 -14.20 -7.74
N ARG A 78 -10.08 -13.48 -6.72
CA ARG A 78 -10.00 -12.01 -6.76
C ARG A 78 -9.12 -11.50 -7.91
N ALA A 79 -8.02 -12.20 -8.22
CA ALA A 79 -7.14 -11.80 -9.32
C ALA A 79 -7.83 -12.01 -10.68
N ILE A 80 -8.55 -13.12 -10.84
CA ILE A 80 -9.33 -13.45 -12.04
C ILE A 80 -10.46 -12.42 -12.23
N ASN A 81 -11.26 -12.19 -11.18
CA ASN A 81 -12.37 -11.24 -11.22
C ASN A 81 -11.89 -9.83 -11.57
N ARG A 82 -10.76 -9.41 -11.00
CA ARG A 82 -10.17 -8.11 -11.34
C ARG A 82 -9.72 -8.03 -12.81
N PHE A 83 -9.13 -9.08 -13.35
CA PHE A 83 -8.74 -9.13 -14.76
C PHE A 83 -9.97 -8.96 -15.67
N PHE A 84 -11.02 -9.75 -15.46
CA PHE A 84 -12.24 -9.64 -16.27
C PHE A 84 -12.97 -8.31 -16.07
N ALA A 85 -13.01 -7.78 -14.85
CA ALA A 85 -13.58 -6.46 -14.59
C ALA A 85 -12.82 -5.35 -15.34
N ASN A 86 -11.49 -5.45 -15.45
CA ASN A 86 -10.67 -4.53 -16.24
C ASN A 86 -10.88 -4.70 -17.75
N CYS A 87 -11.09 -5.92 -18.23
CA CYS A 87 -11.46 -6.20 -19.61
C CYS A 87 -12.81 -5.57 -19.97
N LYS A 88 -13.85 -5.85 -19.16
CA LYS A 88 -15.19 -5.29 -19.32
C LYS A 88 -15.20 -3.76 -19.30
N ALA A 89 -14.44 -3.16 -18.38
CA ALA A 89 -14.29 -1.71 -18.28
C ALA A 89 -13.37 -1.09 -19.35
N LYS A 90 -12.92 -1.85 -20.36
CA LYS A 90 -12.03 -1.40 -21.44
C LYS A 90 -10.81 -0.57 -20.99
N LYS A 91 -10.30 -0.77 -19.77
CA LYS A 91 -9.19 0.03 -19.21
C LYS A 91 -7.94 0.03 -20.10
N PRO A 92 -7.34 1.18 -20.44
CA PRO A 92 -6.19 1.22 -21.34
C PRO A 92 -4.97 0.45 -20.77
N GLY A 93 -4.20 -0.19 -21.64
CA GLY A 93 -2.99 -0.93 -21.28
C GLY A 93 -3.21 -2.35 -20.73
N ASN A 94 -2.24 -2.85 -19.95
CA ASN A 94 -2.26 -4.22 -19.41
C ASN A 94 -3.39 -4.39 -18.37
N LYS A 95 -4.37 -5.23 -18.70
CA LYS A 95 -5.56 -5.52 -17.86
C LYS A 95 -5.23 -6.27 -16.56
N GLY A 96 -4.00 -6.77 -16.43
CA GLY A 96 -3.49 -7.40 -15.22
C GLY A 96 -3.86 -8.87 -15.11
N TYR A 97 -3.63 -9.65 -16.17
CA TYR A 97 -3.86 -11.10 -16.18
C TYR A 97 -3.24 -11.79 -14.94
N PRO A 98 -3.93 -12.74 -14.29
CA PRO A 98 -3.43 -13.41 -13.11
C PRO A 98 -2.07 -14.07 -13.36
N ARG A 99 -1.11 -13.88 -12.44
CA ARG A 99 0.25 -14.44 -12.57
C ARG A 99 0.61 -15.36 -11.40
N PHE A 100 1.48 -16.31 -11.69
CA PHE A 100 2.11 -17.16 -10.66
C PHE A 100 2.92 -16.32 -9.68
N LYS A 101 2.77 -16.64 -8.39
CA LYS A 101 3.50 -15.98 -7.31
C LYS A 101 4.87 -16.63 -7.19
N LYS A 102 5.94 -15.86 -7.41
CA LYS A 102 7.33 -16.33 -7.28
C LYS A 102 7.85 -16.26 -5.84
N HIS A 103 7.45 -15.21 -5.11
CA HIS A 103 7.91 -14.94 -3.75
C HIS A 103 6.74 -14.60 -2.84
N ASN A 104 6.19 -15.60 -2.17
CA ASN A 104 5.23 -15.37 -1.11
C ASN A 104 5.93 -14.92 0.18
N ARG A 105 5.23 -14.06 0.93
CA ARG A 105 5.69 -13.50 2.20
C ARG A 105 4.61 -13.57 3.28
N SER A 106 3.47 -14.17 3.00
CA SER A 106 2.40 -14.23 3.97
C SER A 106 1.53 -15.47 3.81
N VAL A 107 0.99 -15.93 4.93
CA VAL A 107 -0.08 -16.91 4.99
C VAL A 107 -1.26 -16.24 5.70
N GLU A 108 -2.46 -16.39 5.15
CA GLU A 108 -3.68 -15.81 5.68
C GLU A 108 -4.61 -16.93 6.12
N TYR A 109 -5.20 -16.77 7.29
CA TYR A 109 -6.22 -17.61 7.89
C TYR A 109 -7.52 -16.78 7.94
N LYS A 110 -8.65 -17.44 7.76
CA LYS A 110 -9.98 -16.82 7.90
C LYS A 110 -10.34 -16.75 9.40
N GLN A 111 -11.51 -17.23 9.82
CA GLN A 111 -11.95 -17.16 11.22
C GLN A 111 -11.60 -18.39 12.06
N GLN A 112 -11.07 -19.45 11.45
CA GLN A 112 -10.67 -20.68 12.14
C GLN A 112 -9.16 -20.92 12.05
N SER A 113 -8.69 -21.92 12.80
CA SER A 113 -7.30 -22.37 12.87
C SER A 113 -6.33 -21.40 13.54
N TRP A 114 -6.87 -20.51 14.37
CA TRP A 114 -6.16 -19.70 15.33
C TRP A 114 -7.03 -19.48 16.57
N LYS A 115 -6.41 -19.28 17.73
CA LYS A 115 -7.05 -18.92 18.99
C LYS A 115 -6.31 -17.75 19.60
N LEU A 116 -7.03 -16.73 20.03
CA LEU A 116 -6.44 -15.58 20.70
C LEU A 116 -6.51 -15.81 22.22
N HIS A 117 -5.39 -15.64 22.92
CA HIS A 117 -5.37 -15.74 24.38
C HIS A 117 -6.32 -14.68 24.99
N PRO A 118 -6.94 -14.89 26.17
CA PRO A 118 -7.86 -13.91 26.78
C PRO A 118 -7.29 -12.50 26.90
N THR A 119 -6.00 -12.39 27.27
CA THR A 119 -5.29 -11.10 27.33
C THR A 119 -4.96 -10.49 25.96
N LYS A 120 -5.19 -11.24 24.87
CA LYS A 120 -4.94 -10.88 23.46
C LYS A 120 -3.49 -10.48 23.15
N ARG A 121 -2.55 -10.84 24.04
CA ARG A 121 -1.10 -10.66 23.88
C ARG A 121 -0.42 -11.83 23.18
N ARG A 122 -1.12 -12.94 23.02
CA ARG A 122 -0.64 -14.19 22.44
C ARG A 122 -1.68 -14.76 21.51
N ILE A 123 -1.22 -15.37 20.42
CA ILE A 123 -2.07 -16.05 19.45
C ILE A 123 -1.51 -17.43 19.17
N THR A 124 -2.37 -18.44 19.21
CA THR A 124 -2.02 -19.84 18.95
C THR A 124 -2.58 -20.27 17.61
N PHE A 125 -1.70 -20.66 16.69
CA PHE A 125 -2.10 -21.29 15.44
C PHE A 125 -2.22 -22.79 15.64
N THR A 126 -3.35 -23.36 15.21
CA THR A 126 -3.77 -24.74 15.51
C THR A 126 -3.71 -25.65 14.29
N ASP A 127 -3.00 -25.23 13.23
CA ASP A 127 -2.70 -26.09 12.10
C ASP A 127 -1.59 -27.11 12.43
N LYS A 128 -1.45 -28.14 11.59
CA LYS A 128 -0.43 -29.18 11.78
C LYS A 128 0.96 -28.76 11.29
N LYS A 129 1.17 -27.47 10.99
CA LYS A 129 2.48 -26.94 10.60
C LYS A 129 3.42 -26.69 11.77
N GLY A 130 2.93 -26.80 13.02
CA GLY A 130 3.76 -26.63 14.20
C GLY A 130 4.18 -25.18 14.47
N ILE A 131 3.35 -24.20 14.07
CA ILE A 131 3.58 -22.78 14.39
C ILE A 131 3.41 -22.55 15.90
N GLY A 132 2.33 -23.09 16.48
CA GLY A 132 2.02 -23.00 17.91
C GLY A 132 1.69 -21.57 18.36
N GLU A 133 2.02 -21.27 19.62
CA GLU A 133 1.77 -19.97 20.25
C GLU A 133 2.85 -18.93 19.89
N LEU A 134 2.41 -17.74 19.47
CA LEU A 134 3.26 -16.58 19.22
C LEU A 134 2.91 -15.45 20.19
N LYS A 135 3.94 -14.87 20.81
CA LYS A 135 3.80 -13.61 21.57
C LYS A 135 3.75 -12.44 20.59
N LEU A 136 2.78 -11.57 20.77
CA LEU A 136 2.61 -10.34 20.00
C LEU A 136 3.36 -9.20 20.70
N LEU A 137 3.72 -8.14 19.96
CA LEU A 137 4.34 -6.92 20.46
C LEU A 137 3.70 -5.72 19.79
N GLY A 138 3.40 -4.67 20.56
CA GLY A 138 2.84 -3.42 20.07
C GLY A 138 1.84 -2.80 21.03
N LYS A 139 1.22 -1.69 20.61
CA LYS A 139 0.10 -1.08 21.33
C LYS A 139 -1.12 -1.99 21.20
N TRP A 140 -1.70 -2.38 22.33
CA TRP A 140 -2.59 -3.53 22.43
C TRP A 140 -4.01 -3.33 21.92
N ASP A 141 -4.28 -2.32 21.09
CA ASP A 141 -5.61 -1.90 20.65
C ASP A 141 -6.55 -3.04 20.22
N ILE A 142 -6.06 -4.19 19.74
CA ILE A 142 -6.87 -5.40 19.48
C ILE A 142 -7.69 -5.86 20.68
N HIS A 143 -7.27 -5.50 21.91
CA HIS A 143 -7.99 -5.82 23.13
C HIS A 143 -9.40 -5.23 23.19
N THR A 144 -9.61 -4.06 22.58
CA THR A 144 -10.89 -3.36 22.58
C THR A 144 -11.91 -3.98 21.62
N TYR A 145 -11.49 -4.89 20.73
CA TYR A 145 -12.38 -5.50 19.74
C TYR A 145 -12.74 -6.94 20.11
N PRO A 146 -14.03 -7.31 20.08
CA PRO A 146 -14.46 -8.70 20.19
C PRO A 146 -13.83 -9.60 19.11
N VAL A 147 -13.58 -10.87 19.44
CA VAL A 147 -12.87 -11.81 18.54
C VAL A 147 -13.69 -12.11 17.29
N GLU A 148 -15.01 -12.05 17.40
CA GLU A 148 -16.00 -12.30 16.35
C GLU A 148 -15.90 -11.26 15.22
N LEU A 149 -15.42 -10.05 15.54
CA LEU A 149 -15.16 -9.00 14.56
C LEU A 149 -13.90 -9.29 13.75
N ILE A 150 -12.98 -10.13 14.23
CA ILE A 150 -11.78 -10.51 13.50
C ILE A 150 -12.16 -11.50 12.40
N LYS A 151 -12.11 -11.05 11.13
CA LYS A 151 -12.51 -11.88 9.98
C LYS A 151 -11.36 -12.65 9.38
N ARG A 152 -10.14 -12.12 9.49
CA ARG A 152 -8.92 -12.76 8.97
C ARG A 152 -7.74 -12.46 9.85
N VAL A 153 -6.85 -13.43 9.97
CA VAL A 153 -5.55 -13.31 10.62
C VAL A 153 -4.48 -13.67 9.61
N ARG A 154 -3.46 -12.83 9.46
CA ARG A 154 -2.39 -13.07 8.50
C ARG A 154 -1.03 -12.97 9.15
N ILE A 155 -0.20 -13.99 8.95
CA ILE A 155 1.22 -13.93 9.30
C ILE A 155 1.98 -13.37 8.09
N VAL A 156 2.73 -12.29 8.28
CA VAL A 156 3.51 -11.60 7.25
C VAL A 156 4.99 -11.58 7.63
N ARG A 157 5.83 -12.05 6.70
CA ARG A 157 7.29 -11.98 6.79
C ARG A 157 7.80 -10.66 6.21
N ARG A 158 8.39 -9.84 7.06
CA ARG A 158 9.15 -8.62 6.69
C ARG A 158 10.65 -8.88 6.83
N ALA A 159 11.47 -7.89 6.44
CA ALA A 159 12.93 -8.03 6.47
C ALA A 159 13.51 -8.14 7.90
N ASP A 160 12.78 -7.67 8.90
CA ASP A 160 13.18 -7.60 10.31
C ASP A 160 12.43 -8.57 11.23
N GLY A 161 11.61 -9.46 10.68
CA GLY A 161 10.88 -10.47 11.44
C GLY A 161 9.50 -10.79 10.87
N TYR A 162 8.69 -11.44 11.69
CA TYR A 162 7.30 -11.80 11.38
C TYR A 162 6.33 -10.89 12.10
N TYR A 163 5.19 -10.68 11.48
CA TYR A 163 4.11 -9.84 11.97
C TYR A 163 2.79 -10.59 11.84
N VAL A 164 1.89 -10.41 12.79
CA VAL A 164 0.51 -10.90 12.71
C VAL A 164 -0.38 -9.70 12.45
N GLN A 165 -1.16 -9.78 11.38
CA GLN A 165 -2.13 -8.79 10.98
C GLN A 165 -3.54 -9.30 11.27
N PHE A 166 -4.35 -8.50 11.93
CA PHE A 166 -5.75 -8.76 12.21
C PHE A 166 -6.61 -7.88 11.31
N CYS A 167 -7.45 -8.50 10.48
CA CYS A 167 -8.45 -7.80 9.69
C CYS A 167 -9.77 -7.80 10.47
N VAL A 168 -10.07 -6.67 11.09
CA VAL A 168 -11.22 -6.48 11.97
C VAL A 168 -12.35 -5.79 11.21
N LYS A 169 -13.56 -6.36 11.28
CA LYS A 169 -14.81 -5.73 10.83
C LYS A 169 -15.29 -4.81 11.93
N ALA A 170 -14.78 -3.58 11.94
CA ALA A 170 -15.24 -2.51 12.80
C ALA A 170 -15.47 -1.26 11.95
N ASP A 171 -16.44 -0.45 12.37
CA ASP A 171 -16.47 0.95 11.97
C ASP A 171 -15.28 1.65 12.64
N ASN A 172 -14.56 2.46 11.86
CA ASN A 172 -13.39 3.18 12.32
C ASN A 172 -13.62 4.70 12.20
N LYS A 173 -14.88 5.12 12.03
CA LYS A 173 -15.27 6.51 12.26
C LYS A 173 -14.92 6.91 13.69
N GLN A 174 -14.34 8.09 13.81
CA GLN A 174 -13.92 8.69 15.06
C GLN A 174 -14.35 10.14 15.02
N GLU A 175 -14.98 10.61 16.10
CA GLU A 175 -15.27 12.03 16.27
C GLU A 175 -13.97 12.84 16.20
N ALA A 176 -14.02 13.90 15.41
CA ALA A 176 -12.93 14.84 15.24
C ALA A 176 -13.44 16.24 15.57
N PRO A 177 -12.56 17.18 15.95
CA PRO A 177 -12.97 18.54 16.29
C PRO A 177 -13.80 19.17 15.17
N LEU A 178 -14.85 19.91 15.52
CA LEU A 178 -15.59 20.70 14.54
C LEU A 178 -14.65 21.75 13.94
N THR A 179 -14.61 21.82 12.62
CA THR A 179 -13.81 22.80 11.87
C THR A 179 -14.54 23.07 10.56
N THR A 180 -14.53 24.32 10.14
CA THR A 180 -15.02 24.76 8.81
C THR A 180 -13.87 25.07 7.87
N SER A 181 -12.62 24.89 8.32
CA SER A 181 -11.44 25.20 7.53
C SER A 181 -11.33 24.28 6.31
N GLU A 182 -11.02 24.87 5.17
CA GLU A 182 -10.77 24.19 3.91
C GLU A 182 -9.35 24.48 3.45
N ILE A 183 -8.67 23.48 2.89
CA ILE A 183 -7.29 23.64 2.43
C ILE A 183 -7.09 23.01 1.07
N GLY A 184 -6.48 23.76 0.14
CA GLY A 184 -5.91 23.22 -1.09
C GLY A 184 -4.45 22.87 -0.86
N ILE A 185 -3.99 21.74 -1.41
CA ILE A 185 -2.58 21.35 -1.38
C ILE A 185 -2.06 21.03 -2.78
N ASP A 186 -0.94 21.64 -3.14
CA ASP A 186 -0.16 21.31 -4.33
C ASP A 186 1.03 20.41 -3.94
N VAL A 187 1.13 19.21 -4.52
CA VAL A 187 2.16 18.22 -4.14
C VAL A 187 3.37 18.29 -5.07
N GLY A 188 4.57 18.40 -4.48
CA GLY A 188 5.79 18.75 -5.21
C GLY A 188 7.03 17.93 -4.87
N LEU A 189 8.10 18.18 -5.63
CA LEU A 189 9.44 17.60 -5.38
C LEU A 189 10.38 18.57 -4.65
N GLU A 190 10.11 19.87 -4.73
CA GLU A 190 10.81 20.89 -3.97
C GLU A 190 10.35 20.82 -2.52
N TYR A 191 9.10 21.19 -2.27
CA TYR A 191 8.34 20.90 -1.05
C TYR A 191 7.49 19.65 -1.27
N PHE A 192 7.24 18.90 -0.20
CA PHE A 192 6.36 17.73 -0.24
C PHE A 192 4.94 18.12 -0.63
N TYR A 193 4.44 19.21 -0.04
CA TYR A 193 3.32 19.99 -0.54
C TYR A 193 3.46 21.47 -0.13
N SER A 194 2.77 22.34 -0.86
CA SER A 194 2.49 23.73 -0.49
C SER A 194 0.98 23.86 -0.29
N ASP A 195 0.56 24.62 0.72
CA ASP A 195 -0.87 24.81 1.02
C ASP A 195 -1.40 26.18 0.58
N SER A 196 -2.73 26.31 0.49
CA SER A 196 -3.41 27.53 0.07
C SER A 196 -3.27 28.69 1.07
N ASN A 197 -2.76 28.42 2.28
CA ASN A 197 -2.49 29.43 3.31
C ASN A 197 -1.05 29.96 3.26
N GLY A 198 -0.24 29.50 2.30
CA GLY A 198 1.14 29.95 2.12
C GLY A 198 2.19 29.14 2.87
N ASN A 199 1.83 28.03 3.52
CA ASN A 199 2.80 27.18 4.21
C ASN A 199 3.38 26.12 3.28
N HIS A 200 4.62 25.72 3.59
CA HIS A 200 5.34 24.70 2.85
C HIS A 200 5.74 23.54 3.76
N GLN A 201 5.37 22.33 3.36
CA GLN A 201 5.85 21.12 4.02
C GLN A 201 7.12 20.61 3.34
N GLU A 202 8.22 20.55 4.07
CA GLU A 202 9.50 20.04 3.52
C GLU A 202 9.40 18.61 2.97
N ASN A 203 10.13 18.34 1.89
CA ASN A 203 10.33 16.99 1.37
C ASN A 203 11.57 16.33 2.02
N PRO A 204 11.39 15.31 2.88
CA PRO A 204 12.50 14.73 3.63
C PRO A 204 13.48 13.91 2.78
N ARG A 205 13.10 13.50 1.56
CA ARG A 205 13.93 12.77 0.58
C ARG A 205 14.64 11.55 1.19
N TYR A 206 13.89 10.71 1.91
CA TYR A 206 14.42 9.60 2.71
C TYR A 206 15.26 8.60 1.89
N LEU A 207 14.84 8.24 0.67
CA LEU A 207 15.58 7.33 -0.19
C LEU A 207 16.89 7.95 -0.65
N ARG A 208 16.89 9.24 -1.01
CA ARG A 208 18.12 9.95 -1.41
C ARG A 208 19.15 9.98 -0.28
N LYS A 209 18.72 10.31 0.94
CA LYS A 209 19.58 10.30 2.13
C LYS A 209 20.14 8.89 2.41
N ALA A 210 19.35 7.85 2.21
CA ALA A 210 19.77 6.45 2.43
C ALA A 210 20.53 5.82 1.24
N GLU A 211 20.66 6.50 0.10
CA GLU A 211 21.10 5.90 -1.17
C GLU A 211 22.55 5.39 -1.10
N LYS A 212 23.47 6.18 -0.55
CA LYS A 212 24.90 5.82 -0.40
C LYS A 212 25.05 4.51 0.40
N ASP A 213 24.31 4.42 1.50
CA ASP A 213 24.25 3.25 2.37
C ASP A 213 23.68 2.02 1.68
N ILE A 214 22.55 2.19 0.98
CA ILE A 214 21.89 1.10 0.24
C ILE A 214 22.82 0.55 -0.84
N LYS A 215 23.48 1.42 -1.61
CA LYS A 215 24.44 1.03 -2.66
C LYS A 215 25.64 0.29 -2.06
N ARG A 216 26.17 0.74 -0.92
CA ARG A 216 27.27 0.06 -0.22
C ARG A 216 26.89 -1.39 0.13
N VAL A 217 25.74 -1.58 0.77
CA VAL A 217 25.27 -2.93 1.14
C VAL A 217 24.96 -3.78 -0.11
N GLN A 218 24.38 -3.16 -1.14
CA GLN A 218 24.10 -3.85 -2.41
C GLN A 218 25.37 -4.38 -3.07
N ARG A 219 26.46 -3.60 -3.12
CA ARG A 219 27.77 -4.06 -3.63
C ARG A 219 28.29 -5.27 -2.85
N SER A 220 28.12 -5.29 -1.53
CA SER A 220 28.53 -6.45 -0.71
C SER A 220 27.77 -7.74 -1.03
N ILE A 221 26.54 -7.65 -1.57
CA ILE A 221 25.80 -8.82 -2.06
C ILE A 221 26.49 -9.39 -3.30
N TYR A 222 26.83 -8.53 -4.27
CA TYR A 222 27.41 -8.95 -5.55
C TYR A 222 28.79 -9.58 -5.39
N LYS A 223 29.60 -9.08 -4.45
CA LYS A 223 30.91 -9.67 -4.11
C LYS A 223 30.84 -11.08 -3.51
N LYS A 224 29.66 -11.56 -3.07
CA LYS A 224 29.50 -12.86 -2.40
C LYS A 224 28.97 -13.93 -3.35
N LYS A 225 29.53 -15.15 -3.26
CA LYS A 225 29.11 -16.34 -4.03
C LYS A 225 27.60 -16.53 -3.98
N LYS A 226 26.98 -16.73 -5.15
CA LYS A 226 25.54 -17.00 -5.29
C LYS A 226 25.17 -18.24 -4.46
N GLY A 227 24.04 -18.18 -3.74
CA GLY A 227 23.58 -19.27 -2.87
C GLY A 227 24.19 -19.33 -1.46
N SER A 228 25.36 -18.70 -1.24
CA SER A 228 26.06 -18.76 0.06
C SER A 228 25.27 -18.16 1.23
N SER A 229 25.51 -18.68 2.43
CA SER A 229 24.96 -18.15 3.69
C SER A 229 25.33 -16.67 3.89
N GLY A 230 26.57 -16.29 3.55
CA GLY A 230 27.05 -14.91 3.59
C GLY A 230 26.26 -13.97 2.67
N ARG A 231 25.90 -14.41 1.46
CA ARG A 231 25.07 -13.63 0.53
C ARG A 231 23.64 -13.48 1.04
N LYS A 232 23.07 -14.53 1.65
CA LYS A 232 21.74 -14.47 2.30
C LYS A 232 21.73 -13.45 3.45
N LYS A 233 22.77 -13.44 4.30
CA LYS A 233 22.96 -12.43 5.37
C LYS A 233 23.02 -11.00 4.80
N ALA A 234 23.84 -10.76 3.78
CA ALA A 234 23.96 -9.45 3.13
C ALA A 234 22.64 -8.98 2.50
N SER A 235 21.91 -9.90 1.86
CA SER A 235 20.58 -9.63 1.29
C SER A 235 19.57 -9.24 2.36
N GLY A 236 19.66 -9.84 3.55
CA GLY A 236 18.86 -9.45 4.71
C GLY A 236 19.15 -8.02 5.19
N VAL A 237 20.43 -7.64 5.27
CA VAL A 237 20.82 -6.25 5.63
C VAL A 237 20.26 -5.26 4.62
N TYR A 238 20.42 -5.54 3.32
CA TYR A 238 19.87 -4.70 2.25
C TYR A 238 18.35 -4.55 2.36
N ALA A 239 17.64 -5.66 2.61
CA ALA A 239 16.20 -5.64 2.78
C ALA A 239 15.77 -4.80 4.00
N ARG A 240 16.51 -4.85 5.11
CA ARG A 240 16.25 -4.02 6.31
C ARG A 240 16.46 -2.53 6.06
N LYS A 241 17.50 -2.15 5.30
CA LYS A 241 17.72 -0.74 4.90
C LYS A 241 16.55 -0.21 4.07
N HIS A 242 16.06 -0.98 3.09
CA HIS A 242 14.86 -0.61 2.32
C HIS A 242 13.58 -0.58 3.17
N LEU A 243 13.45 -1.49 4.14
CA LEU A 243 12.33 -1.50 5.07
C LEU A 243 12.31 -0.22 5.92
N LYS A 244 13.47 0.25 6.40
CA LYS A 244 13.60 1.53 7.13
C LYS A 244 13.08 2.71 6.30
N VAL A 245 13.56 2.85 5.05
CA VAL A 245 13.10 3.92 4.13
C VAL A 245 11.60 3.83 3.86
N THR A 246 11.06 2.62 3.70
CA THR A 246 9.61 2.42 3.49
C THR A 246 8.81 2.85 4.72
N ARG A 247 9.26 2.51 5.93
CA ARG A 247 8.60 2.95 7.18
C ARG A 247 8.63 4.45 7.35
N GLN A 248 9.77 5.08 7.10
CA GLN A 248 9.91 6.54 7.22
C GLN A 248 8.96 7.28 6.28
N ARG A 249 8.89 6.87 5.01
CA ARG A 249 7.96 7.45 4.02
C ARG A 249 6.50 7.22 4.43
N ASN A 250 6.16 6.02 4.90
CA ASN A 250 4.80 5.72 5.35
C ASN A 250 4.40 6.56 6.57
N GLU A 251 5.27 6.67 7.57
CA GLU A 251 4.97 7.43 8.78
C GLU A 251 4.85 8.93 8.50
N HIS A 252 5.74 9.48 7.66
CA HIS A 252 5.66 10.87 7.22
C HIS A 252 4.33 11.16 6.52
N ALA A 253 3.98 10.36 5.51
CA ALA A 253 2.72 10.50 4.79
C ALA A 253 1.50 10.37 5.72
N LYS A 254 1.49 9.35 6.58
CA LYS A 254 0.40 9.10 7.55
C LYS A 254 0.23 10.27 8.52
N ARG A 255 1.33 10.77 9.11
CA ARG A 255 1.30 11.88 10.06
C ARG A 255 0.74 13.15 9.42
N LEU A 256 1.23 13.50 8.22
CA LEU A 256 0.77 14.69 7.52
C LEU A 256 -0.70 14.59 7.13
N ALA A 257 -1.11 13.45 6.57
CA ALA A 257 -2.51 13.23 6.21
C ALA A 257 -3.42 13.33 7.44
N ARG A 258 -3.01 12.72 8.57
CA ARG A 258 -3.75 12.81 9.83
C ARG A 258 -3.90 14.26 10.29
N ASN A 259 -2.82 15.05 10.25
CA ASN A 259 -2.84 16.43 10.71
C ASN A 259 -3.73 17.30 9.82
N LEU A 260 -3.63 17.15 8.50
CA LEU A 260 -4.49 17.87 7.54
C LEU A 260 -5.97 17.58 7.78
N CYS A 261 -6.35 16.31 7.93
CA CYS A 261 -7.74 15.93 8.19
C CYS A 261 -8.23 16.28 9.60
N LEU A 262 -7.35 16.48 10.57
CA LEU A 262 -7.77 16.95 11.90
C LEU A 262 -8.03 18.46 11.89
N ALA A 263 -7.19 19.23 11.21
CA ALA A 263 -7.28 20.69 11.17
C ALA A 263 -8.37 21.21 10.22
N ASN A 264 -8.73 20.45 9.17
CA ASN A 264 -9.61 20.92 8.11
C ASN A 264 -10.83 20.00 7.91
N ALA A 265 -11.97 20.62 7.61
CA ALA A 265 -13.20 19.95 7.19
C ALA A 265 -13.05 19.36 5.78
N LYS A 266 -12.32 20.08 4.92
CA LYS A 266 -12.12 19.74 3.51
C LYS A 266 -10.64 19.86 3.13
N VAL A 267 -10.11 18.83 2.47
CA VAL A 267 -8.74 18.82 1.91
C VAL A 267 -8.83 18.53 0.42
N VAL A 268 -8.31 19.45 -0.39
CA VAL A 268 -8.37 19.39 -1.85
C VAL A 268 -6.97 19.21 -2.41
N LEU A 269 -6.80 18.26 -3.34
CA LEU A 269 -5.52 17.97 -3.99
C LEU A 269 -5.71 17.62 -5.47
N GLU A 270 -4.63 17.58 -6.22
CA GLU A 270 -4.66 17.13 -7.61
C GLU A 270 -4.85 15.61 -7.76
N ASP A 271 -5.62 15.22 -8.77
CA ASP A 271 -5.72 13.84 -9.26
C ASP A 271 -4.52 13.48 -10.14
N LEU A 272 -3.32 13.42 -9.54
CA LEU A 272 -2.11 13.09 -10.27
C LEU A 272 -2.08 11.63 -10.73
N ASN A 273 -1.82 11.42 -12.03
CA ASN A 273 -1.45 10.11 -12.55
C ASN A 273 0.01 9.75 -12.18
N VAL A 274 0.26 9.48 -10.90
CA VAL A 274 1.59 9.11 -10.36
C VAL A 274 2.19 7.94 -11.13
N SER A 275 1.37 6.98 -11.57
CA SER A 275 1.82 5.82 -12.34
C SER A 275 2.38 6.18 -13.72
N GLY A 276 1.82 7.22 -14.35
CA GLY A 276 2.31 7.82 -15.59
C GLY A 276 3.56 8.64 -15.35
N LEU A 277 3.58 9.49 -14.32
CA LEU A 277 4.73 10.35 -13.98
C LEU A 277 6.00 9.54 -13.69
N VAL A 278 5.89 8.39 -13.02
CA VAL A 278 7.03 7.51 -12.74
C VAL A 278 7.60 6.83 -14.01
N ARG A 279 6.90 6.87 -15.16
CA ARG A 279 7.46 6.39 -16.43
C ARG A 279 8.53 7.33 -16.98
N ASN A 280 8.53 8.60 -16.59
CA ASN A 280 9.64 9.51 -16.89
C ASN A 280 10.86 9.13 -16.06
N HIS A 281 11.84 8.46 -16.69
CA HIS A 281 13.02 7.92 -16.01
C HIS A 281 13.90 8.97 -15.32
N LYS A 282 13.83 10.25 -15.72
CA LYS A 282 14.60 11.34 -15.09
C LYS A 282 14.08 11.65 -13.68
N LEU A 283 12.76 11.66 -13.48
CA LEU A 283 12.12 12.02 -12.20
C LEU A 283 11.60 10.83 -11.40
N ALA A 284 11.51 9.65 -12.02
CA ALA A 284 10.95 8.43 -11.45
C ALA A 284 11.43 8.15 -10.01
N LYS A 285 12.73 8.31 -9.75
CA LYS A 285 13.31 8.06 -8.41
C LYS A 285 12.80 9.08 -7.39
N SER A 286 12.78 10.37 -7.73
CA SER A 286 12.36 11.44 -6.83
C SER A 286 10.86 11.36 -6.53
N ILE A 287 10.03 11.08 -7.54
CA ILE A 287 8.59 10.84 -7.38
C ILE A 287 8.34 9.60 -6.50
N SER A 288 9.07 8.51 -6.75
CA SER A 288 8.97 7.30 -5.94
C SER A 288 9.43 7.53 -4.50
N ASP A 289 10.37 8.44 -4.26
CA ASP A 289 10.81 8.81 -2.91
C ASP A 289 9.72 9.62 -2.19
N ALA A 290 9.15 10.64 -2.84
CA ALA A 290 8.07 11.44 -2.31
C ALA A 290 6.84 10.60 -1.91
N SER A 291 6.51 9.55 -2.68
CA SER A 291 5.43 8.60 -2.34
C SER A 291 4.03 9.22 -2.26
N TRP A 292 3.71 10.19 -3.12
CA TRP A 292 2.41 10.89 -3.14
C TRP A 292 1.19 9.97 -3.21
N TYR A 293 1.28 8.85 -3.94
CA TYR A 293 0.20 7.86 -3.97
C TYR A 293 -0.15 7.34 -2.56
N ASN A 294 0.86 7.04 -1.75
CA ASN A 294 0.66 6.57 -0.38
C ASN A 294 0.09 7.67 0.51
N PHE A 295 0.50 8.92 0.29
CA PHE A 295 -0.03 10.08 1.00
C PHE A 295 -1.52 10.30 0.72
N ARG A 296 -1.93 10.27 -0.55
CA ARG A 296 -3.35 10.33 -0.93
C ARG A 296 -4.16 9.21 -0.29
N GLN A 297 -3.66 7.98 -0.27
CA GLN A 297 -4.35 6.85 0.37
C GLN A 297 -4.54 7.07 1.89
N TRP A 298 -3.58 7.73 2.56
CA TRP A 298 -3.75 8.11 3.96
C TRP A 298 -4.72 9.27 4.14
N LEU A 299 -4.74 10.27 3.23
CA LEU A 299 -5.74 11.34 3.25
C LEU A 299 -7.15 10.76 3.12
N GLU A 300 -7.39 9.89 2.14
CA GLU A 300 -8.67 9.20 1.95
C GLU A 300 -9.06 8.39 3.18
N TYR A 301 -8.12 7.62 3.75
CA TYR A 301 -8.36 6.87 4.99
C TYR A 301 -8.73 7.76 6.18
N PHE A 302 -8.00 8.86 6.38
CA PHE A 302 -8.29 9.78 7.48
C PHE A 302 -9.52 10.65 7.23
N GLY A 303 -9.86 10.93 5.97
CA GLY A 303 -11.10 11.56 5.57
C GLY A 303 -12.31 10.72 5.96
N GLU A 304 -12.33 9.44 5.57
CA GLU A 304 -13.37 8.51 6.01
C GLU A 304 -13.42 8.38 7.54
N LYS A 305 -12.24 8.27 8.18
CA LYS A 305 -12.12 8.11 9.63
C LYS A 305 -12.65 9.32 10.42
N PHE A 306 -12.38 10.54 9.99
CA PHE A 306 -12.73 11.75 10.72
C PHE A 306 -13.93 12.49 10.13
N GLY A 307 -14.62 11.89 9.14
CA GLY A 307 -15.74 12.52 8.44
C GLY A 307 -15.35 13.79 7.69
N ARG A 308 -14.19 13.79 7.02
CA ARG A 308 -13.71 14.93 6.22
C ARG A 308 -13.85 14.69 4.74
N GLU A 309 -14.06 15.77 4.00
CA GLU A 309 -14.12 15.74 2.55
C GLU A 309 -12.70 15.76 1.96
N ILE A 310 -12.39 14.74 1.15
CA ILE A 310 -11.14 14.66 0.40
C ILE A 310 -11.48 14.73 -1.08
N ILE A 311 -11.14 15.84 -1.73
CA ILE A 311 -11.55 16.13 -3.11
C ILE A 311 -10.32 16.12 -4.01
N ALA A 312 -10.34 15.27 -5.03
CA ALA A 312 -9.32 15.26 -6.07
C ALA A 312 -9.81 16.06 -7.29
N VAL A 313 -9.01 17.05 -7.73
CA VAL A 313 -9.34 17.89 -8.90
C VAL A 313 -8.42 17.59 -10.08
N PRO A 314 -8.85 17.82 -11.33
CA PRO A 314 -7.99 17.64 -12.50
C PRO A 314 -6.74 18.54 -12.44
N PRO A 315 -5.54 18.00 -12.72
CA PRO A 315 -4.27 18.72 -12.57
C PRO A 315 -3.97 19.72 -13.70
N HIS A 316 -4.81 19.79 -14.74
CA HIS A 316 -4.51 20.60 -15.92
C HIS A 316 -4.49 22.09 -15.58
N PHE A 317 -3.42 22.81 -15.95
CA PHE A 317 -3.25 24.26 -15.81
C PHE A 317 -3.23 24.84 -14.37
N THR A 318 -3.29 24.01 -13.32
CA THR A 318 -3.28 24.46 -11.91
C THR A 318 -2.11 25.39 -11.57
N SER A 319 -0.92 25.08 -12.08
CA SER A 319 0.31 25.87 -11.88
C SER A 319 0.43 27.11 -12.79
N GLN A 320 -0.47 27.26 -13.77
CA GLN A 320 -0.46 28.34 -14.75
C GLN A 320 -1.59 29.34 -14.53
N GLU A 321 -2.77 28.86 -14.12
CA GLU A 321 -3.93 29.68 -13.78
C GLU A 321 -3.62 30.62 -12.61
N CYS A 322 -4.01 31.88 -12.74
CA CYS A 322 -3.89 32.87 -11.67
C CYS A 322 -5.02 32.69 -10.66
N SER A 323 -4.68 32.48 -9.39
CA SER A 323 -5.67 32.34 -8.31
C SER A 323 -6.53 33.57 -8.09
N ASN A 324 -6.05 34.76 -8.50
CA ASN A 324 -6.75 36.03 -8.32
C ASN A 324 -7.74 36.37 -9.45
N CYS A 325 -7.35 36.14 -10.71
CA CYS A 325 -8.16 36.56 -11.88
C CYS A 325 -8.52 35.43 -12.85
N GLY A 326 -8.07 34.20 -12.64
CA GLY A 326 -8.33 33.05 -13.51
C GLY A 326 -7.57 33.03 -14.83
N ALA A 327 -6.83 34.09 -15.18
CA ALA A 327 -6.06 34.13 -16.42
C ALA A 327 -4.92 33.09 -16.44
N ILE A 328 -4.67 32.49 -17.61
CA ILE A 328 -3.59 31.52 -17.79
C ILE A 328 -2.27 32.25 -18.02
N VAL A 329 -1.31 32.04 -17.12
CA VAL A 329 0.05 32.55 -17.24
C VAL A 329 0.98 31.41 -17.64
N TYR A 330 1.38 31.39 -18.91
CA TYR A 330 2.34 30.41 -19.40
C TYR A 330 3.70 30.60 -18.73
N LYS A 331 4.23 29.51 -18.15
CA LYS A 331 5.53 29.50 -17.47
C LYS A 331 6.17 28.12 -17.54
N SER A 332 7.49 28.08 -17.44
CA SER A 332 8.25 26.83 -17.40
C SER A 332 8.26 26.22 -15.99
N LEU A 333 8.67 24.95 -15.88
CA LEU A 333 8.77 24.26 -14.59
C LEU A 333 9.83 24.88 -13.65
N SER A 334 10.79 25.64 -14.18
CA SER A 334 11.82 26.30 -13.38
C SER A 334 11.34 27.62 -12.76
N THR A 335 10.30 28.24 -13.31
CA THR A 335 9.70 29.46 -12.75
C THR A 335 9.05 29.15 -11.40
N ARG A 336 9.54 29.76 -10.32
CA ARG A 336 9.04 29.54 -8.94
C ARG A 336 8.10 30.62 -8.41
N THR A 337 8.08 31.77 -9.08
CA THR A 337 7.18 32.88 -8.76
C THR A 337 6.08 32.92 -9.80
N HIS A 338 4.83 32.94 -9.36
CA HIS A 338 3.69 33.31 -10.20
C HIS A 338 3.63 34.83 -10.26
N SER A 339 3.88 35.43 -11.43
CA SER A 339 3.61 36.85 -11.69
C SER A 339 2.56 36.94 -12.79
N CYS A 340 1.41 37.54 -12.49
CA CYS A 340 0.30 37.65 -13.42
C CYS A 340 0.27 39.03 -14.08
N LEU A 341 0.47 39.08 -15.40
CA LEU A 341 0.43 40.33 -16.17
C LEU A 341 -0.99 40.90 -16.35
N HIS A 342 -2.03 40.09 -16.12
CA HIS A 342 -3.42 40.53 -16.28
C HIS A 342 -3.96 41.30 -15.07
N CYS A 343 -3.53 40.95 -13.85
CA CYS A 343 -4.03 41.57 -12.62
C CYS A 343 -2.95 42.02 -11.64
N GLY A 344 -1.66 41.88 -11.99
CA GLY A 344 -0.54 42.27 -11.14
C GLY A 344 -0.26 41.34 -9.96
N HIS A 345 -1.00 40.23 -9.79
CA HIS A 345 -0.81 39.33 -8.65
C HIS A 345 0.54 38.60 -8.70
N ILE A 346 1.28 38.65 -7.58
CA ILE A 346 2.58 38.00 -7.42
C ILE A 346 2.58 37.11 -6.18
N GLU A 347 2.91 35.83 -6.35
CA GLU A 347 2.96 34.85 -5.25
C GLU A 347 3.94 33.70 -5.59
N GLN A 348 4.32 32.88 -4.60
CA GLN A 348 5.01 31.61 -4.86
C GLN A 348 4.09 30.68 -5.70
N ARG A 349 4.66 30.06 -6.75
CA ARG A 349 3.89 29.33 -7.77
C ARG A 349 3.03 28.20 -7.20
N ASP A 350 3.59 27.41 -6.29
CA ASP A 350 2.92 26.24 -5.73
C ASP A 350 1.84 26.66 -4.71
N VAL A 351 1.99 27.80 -4.01
CA VAL A 351 0.92 28.42 -3.19
C VAL A 351 -0.23 28.90 -4.08
N ASN A 352 0.08 29.61 -5.17
CA ASN A 352 -0.95 30.00 -6.15
C ASN A 352 -1.68 28.76 -6.71
N ALA A 353 -0.94 27.70 -7.04
CA ALA A 353 -1.52 26.45 -7.51
C ALA A 353 -2.46 25.82 -6.46
N ALA A 354 -2.05 25.81 -5.19
CA ALA A 354 -2.87 25.31 -4.08
C ALA A 354 -4.19 26.11 -3.93
N LYS A 355 -4.16 27.43 -4.12
CA LYS A 355 -5.37 28.28 -4.14
C LYS A 355 -6.28 27.98 -5.34
N VAL A 356 -5.72 27.80 -6.54
CA VAL A 356 -6.48 27.38 -7.72
C VAL A 356 -7.13 26.02 -7.50
N ILE A 357 -6.40 25.06 -6.92
CA ILE A 357 -6.89 23.72 -6.58
C ILE A 357 -8.11 23.81 -5.67
N LEU A 358 -8.03 24.61 -4.59
CA LEU A 358 -9.15 24.83 -3.67
C LEU A 358 -10.35 25.47 -4.37
N SER A 359 -10.12 26.55 -5.14
CA SER A 359 -11.16 27.25 -5.89
C SER A 359 -11.93 26.32 -6.84
N ARG A 360 -11.22 25.44 -7.56
CA ARG A 360 -11.84 24.46 -8.47
C ARG A 360 -12.74 23.45 -7.79
N ALA A 361 -12.45 23.05 -6.56
CA ALA A 361 -13.33 22.16 -5.81
C ALA A 361 -14.63 22.89 -5.41
N ASN A 362 -14.52 24.15 -5.00
CA ASN A 362 -15.66 24.96 -4.58
C ASN A 362 -16.56 25.31 -5.78
N ALA A 363 -15.99 25.57 -6.96
CA ALA A 363 -16.75 25.81 -8.19
C ALA A 363 -17.54 24.58 -8.70
N ARG A 364 -17.13 23.36 -8.34
CA ARG A 364 -17.75 22.10 -8.81
C ARG A 364 -18.86 21.58 -7.90
N GLY A 365 -19.32 22.35 -6.93
CA GLY A 365 -20.39 21.94 -6.00
C GLY A 365 -20.00 20.75 -5.11
N GLY A 366 -18.70 20.59 -4.80
CA GLY A 366 -18.24 19.67 -3.78
C GLY A 366 -18.46 18.17 -4.02
N GLN A 367 -18.83 17.72 -5.23
CA GLN A 367 -19.01 16.27 -5.44
C GLN A 367 -17.69 15.53 -5.17
N PRO A 368 -17.62 14.71 -4.11
CA PRO A 368 -16.46 13.88 -3.87
C PRO A 368 -16.41 12.89 -5.01
N GLN A 369 -15.36 12.93 -5.83
CA GLN A 369 -15.05 11.79 -6.67
C GLN A 369 -14.61 10.65 -5.75
N SER A 370 -15.57 9.89 -5.22
CA SER A 370 -15.37 8.59 -4.58
C SER A 370 -14.99 7.53 -5.61
N ASN A 371 -14.16 7.89 -6.59
CA ASN A 371 -13.79 7.03 -7.71
C ASN A 371 -12.29 6.74 -7.67
N ALA A 372 -11.79 6.03 -6.65
CA ALA A 372 -10.42 5.48 -6.77
C ALA A 372 -10.04 4.27 -5.91
N SER A 373 -10.86 3.76 -4.98
CA SER A 373 -10.56 2.52 -4.28
C SER A 373 -10.99 1.27 -5.06
N ARG A 374 -10.66 1.19 -6.37
CA ARG A 374 -10.53 -0.13 -7.04
C ARG A 374 -9.17 -0.75 -6.74
N ASP A 375 -8.86 -0.93 -5.47
CA ASP A 375 -7.97 -1.99 -4.96
C ASP A 375 -8.01 -1.97 -3.41
N VAL A 376 -8.90 -2.79 -2.84
CA VAL A 376 -8.95 -3.17 -1.42
C VAL A 376 -7.59 -3.78 -1.02
N PRO A 377 -7.07 -3.55 0.20
CA PRO A 377 -5.64 -3.48 0.47
C PRO A 377 -4.94 -4.80 0.20
N SER A 378 -4.02 -4.76 -0.75
CA SER A 378 -3.02 -5.80 -0.91
C SER A 378 -1.75 -5.30 -0.26
N THR A 379 -1.55 -5.68 1.01
CA THR A 379 -0.23 -6.04 1.54
C THR A 379 0.65 -6.62 0.42
N SER A 380 1.45 -5.75 -0.17
CA SER A 380 2.49 -6.12 -1.12
C SER A 380 3.66 -5.22 -0.80
N VAL A 381 4.26 -5.52 0.36
CA VAL A 381 5.66 -5.20 0.60
C VAL A 381 6.46 -5.83 -0.54
N GLY A 382 6.94 -4.99 -1.45
CA GLY A 382 7.96 -5.35 -2.44
C GLY A 382 7.47 -5.44 -3.88
N ARG A 383 7.16 -4.30 -4.51
CA ARG A 383 7.35 -4.17 -5.96
C ARG A 383 8.85 -3.97 -6.21
N LYS A 384 9.58 -5.05 -6.50
CA LYS A 384 10.90 -4.94 -7.14
C LYS A 384 10.67 -4.76 -8.64
N THR A 385 11.04 -3.60 -9.16
CA THR A 385 11.32 -3.39 -10.58
C THR A 385 12.64 -4.07 -10.91
N SER A 386 12.57 -5.24 -11.55
CA SER A 386 13.68 -5.79 -12.31
C SER A 386 13.09 -6.48 -13.53
N LYS A 387 13.06 -5.76 -14.67
CA LYS A 387 12.97 -6.40 -15.99
C LYS A 387 14.29 -7.14 -16.19
N GLY A 388 14.23 -8.46 -16.31
CA GLY A 388 15.30 -9.22 -16.96
C GLY A 388 15.17 -8.95 -18.45
N LYS A 389 16.28 -8.59 -19.10
CA LYS A 389 16.41 -8.63 -20.55
C LYS A 389 16.28 -10.10 -20.98
N GLU A 390 15.35 -10.40 -21.89
CA GLU A 390 15.55 -11.51 -22.82
C GLU A 390 16.59 -11.04 -23.82
N ARG A 391 17.67 -11.81 -23.93
CA ARG A 391 18.59 -11.74 -25.07
C ARG A 391 17.88 -12.50 -26.20
N GLN A 392 17.62 -11.82 -27.31
CA GLN A 392 17.90 -12.39 -28.61
C GLN A 392 19.24 -11.81 -29.05
#